data_AF-A0A2H9NA24-F1
#
_entry.id   AF-A0A2H9NA24-F1
#
_cell.length_a   1.000
_cell.length_b   1.000
_cell.length_c   1.000
_cell.angle_alpha   90.00
_cell.angle_beta   90.00
_cell.angle_gamma   90.00
#
_symmetry.space_group_name_H-M   'P 1'
#
loop_
_entity.id
_entity.type
_entity.pdbx_description
1 polymer ?
#
loop_
_entity_poly.entity_id
_entity_poly.type
_entity_poly.pdbx_seq_one_letter_code
_entity_poly.pdbx_strand_id
1 'polypeptide(L)'
;MSELIKWFEKRRETKALATIQRHLALITGIVEDLEKAIMAAIKSEEKEMRICIERVASSEREADALRRKVMDEVSKGELSPVDRADLMDLVKRVDM
;
A
#
# COMPACT_ATOMS: atom_id res chain seq x y z
N MET A 1 -16.57 7.43 28.91
CA MET A 1 -16.64 6.83 27.56
C MET A 1 -16.75 5.33 27.73
N SER A 2 -17.76 4.65 27.18
CA SER A 2 -18.00 3.22 27.48
C SER A 2 -16.91 2.32 26.89
N GLU A 3 -16.64 1.18 27.54
CA GLU A 3 -15.64 0.19 27.07
C GLU A 3 -15.91 -0.31 25.63
N LEU A 4 -17.18 -0.30 25.21
CA LEU A 4 -17.60 -0.63 23.85
C LEU A 4 -17.04 0.36 22.81
N ILE A 5 -17.03 1.67 23.12
CA ILE A 5 -16.53 2.71 22.22
C ILE A 5 -15.02 2.57 22.02
N LYS A 6 -14.27 2.38 23.12
CA LYS A 6 -12.81 2.12 23.06
C LYS A 6 -12.48 0.87 22.26
N TRP A 7 -13.30 -0.18 22.39
CA TRP A 7 -13.13 -1.41 21.60
C TRP A 7 -13.30 -1.17 20.10
N PHE A 8 -14.31 -0.38 19.70
CA PHE A 8 -14.51 0.01 18.30
C PHE A 8 -13.37 0.88 17.76
N GLU A 9 -12.86 1.83 18.55
CA GLU A 9 -11.72 2.67 18.17
C GLU A 9 -10.48 1.82 17.87
N LYS A 10 -10.08 0.95 18.81
CA LYS A 10 -8.90 0.09 18.64
C LYS A 10 -9.01 -0.85 17.43
N ARG A 11 -10.20 -1.38 17.16
CA ARG A 11 -10.42 -2.26 16.00
C ARG A 11 -10.25 -1.52 14.68
N ARG A 12 -10.68 -0.26 14.61
CA ARG A 12 -10.61 0.53 13.38
C ARG A 12 -9.20 1.06 13.13
N GLU A 13 -8.49 1.47 14.19
CA GLU A 13 -7.04 1.72 14.16
C GLU A 13 -6.27 0.51 13.60
N THR A 14 -6.53 -0.68 14.14
CA THR A 14 -5.90 -1.93 13.68
C THR A 14 -6.16 -2.19 12.19
N LYS A 15 -7.37 -1.89 11.72
CA LYS A 15 -7.74 -2.05 10.30
C LYS A 15 -7.01 -1.07 9.40
N ALA A 16 -6.86 0.20 9.81
CA ALA A 16 -6.11 1.20 9.08
C ALA A 16 -4.64 0.77 8.92
N LEU A 17 -3.99 0.40 10.04
CA LEU A 17 -2.61 -0.08 10.04
C LEU A 17 -2.41 -1.32 9.17
N ALA A 18 -3.31 -2.31 9.26
CA ALA A 18 -3.24 -3.51 8.42
C ALA A 18 -3.39 -3.18 6.92
N THR A 19 -4.21 -2.20 6.57
CA THR A 19 -4.39 -1.76 5.18
C THR A 19 -3.12 -1.07 4.66
N ILE A 20 -2.49 -0.24 5.49
CA ILE A 20 -1.21 0.42 5.18
C ILE A 20 -0.10 -0.61 4.99
N GLN A 21 0.02 -1.58 5.89
CA GLN A 21 1.00 -2.66 5.77
C GLN A 21 0.84 -3.45 4.47
N ARG A 22 -0.41 -3.73 4.05
CA ARG A 22 -0.68 -4.38 2.77
C ARG A 22 -0.29 -3.51 1.57
N HIS A 23 -0.57 -2.20 1.62
CA HIS A 23 -0.15 -1.27 0.58
C HIS A 23 1.38 -1.26 0.43
N LEU A 24 2.12 -1.12 1.54
CA LEU A 24 3.58 -1.16 1.53
C LEU A 24 4.14 -2.47 0.96
N ALA A 25 3.56 -3.61 1.34
CA ALA A 25 3.98 -4.91 0.81
C ALA A 25 3.78 -5.04 -0.71
N LEU A 26 2.69 -4.50 -1.26
CA LEU A 26 2.48 -4.46 -2.70
C LEU A 26 3.52 -3.58 -3.40
N ILE A 27 3.83 -2.41 -2.84
CA ILE A 27 4.84 -1.52 -3.42
C ILE A 27 6.21 -2.19 -3.45
N THR A 28 6.60 -2.91 -2.38
CA THR A 28 7.82 -3.70 -2.38
C THR A 28 7.80 -4.76 -3.50
N GLY A 29 6.69 -5.48 -3.65
CA GLY A 29 6.53 -6.46 -4.73
C GLY A 29 6.60 -5.85 -6.13
N ILE A 30 6.11 -4.63 -6.32
CA ILE A 30 6.23 -3.88 -7.59
C ILE A 30 7.69 -3.60 -7.92
N VAL A 31 8.47 -3.13 -6.94
CA VAL A 31 9.90 -2.85 -7.13
C VAL A 31 10.68 -4.13 -7.47
N GLU A 32 10.38 -5.24 -6.79
CA GLU A 32 10.98 -6.54 -7.09
C GLU A 32 10.63 -7.06 -8.49
N ASP A 33 9.38 -6.91 -8.93
CA ASP A 33 8.96 -7.33 -10.28
C ASP A 33 9.55 -6.40 -11.36
N LEU A 34 9.76 -5.11 -11.04
CA LEU A 34 10.47 -4.18 -11.93
C LEU A 34 11.95 -4.55 -12.07
N GLU A 35 12.62 -4.90 -10.97
CA GLU A 35 14.00 -5.40 -11.00
C GLU A 35 14.12 -6.63 -11.91
N LYS A 36 13.20 -7.59 -11.76
CA LYS A 36 13.15 -8.78 -12.63
C LYS A 36 12.94 -8.43 -14.09
N ALA A 37 12.04 -7.47 -14.39
CA ALA A 37 11.82 -7.00 -15.75
C ALA A 37 13.10 -6.43 -16.37
N ILE A 38 13.84 -5.60 -15.62
CA ILE A 38 15.11 -5.02 -16.06
C ILE A 38 16.15 -6.11 -16.30
N MET A 39 16.27 -7.08 -15.38
CA MET A 39 17.22 -8.19 -15.52
C MET A 39 16.90 -9.08 -16.72
N ALA A 40 15.62 -9.36 -16.99
CA ALA A 40 15.18 -10.09 -18.17
C ALA A 40 15.49 -9.31 -19.46
N ALA A 41 15.29 -7.99 -19.46
CA ALA A 41 15.63 -7.13 -20.60
C ALA A 41 17.13 -7.17 -20.91
N ILE A 42 17.99 -7.08 -19.88
CA ILE A 42 19.46 -7.19 -20.04
C ILE A 42 19.86 -8.54 -20.65
N LYS A 43 19.16 -9.63 -20.28
CA LYS A 43 19.39 -10.98 -20.81
C LYS A 43 18.73 -11.23 -22.18
N SER A 44 18.04 -10.25 -22.75
CA SER A 44 17.24 -10.39 -23.98
C SER A 44 16.11 -11.44 -23.88
N GLU A 45 15.59 -11.66 -22.67
CA GLU A 45 14.49 -12.58 -22.38
C GLU A 45 13.13 -11.87 -22.52
N GLU A 46 12.75 -11.52 -23.75
CA GLU A 46 11.60 -10.64 -24.04
C GLU A 46 10.28 -11.13 -23.42
N LYS A 47 10.03 -12.44 -23.45
CA LYS A 47 8.80 -13.02 -22.88
C LYS A 47 8.72 -12.81 -21.37
N GLU A 48 9.83 -13.04 -20.65
CA GLU A 48 9.86 -12.90 -19.20
C GLU A 48 9.76 -11.43 -18.80
N MET A 49 10.49 -10.56 -19.51
CA MET A 49 10.38 -9.11 -19.35
C MET A 49 8.93 -8.63 -19.47
N ARG A 50 8.20 -9.09 -20.49
CA ARG A 50 6.78 -8.74 -20.68
C ARG A 50 5.90 -9.21 -19.53
N ILE A 51 6.09 -10.43 -19.04
CA ILE A 51 5.34 -10.98 -17.91
C ILE A 51 5.58 -10.13 -16.65
N CYS A 52 6.83 -9.78 -16.36
CA CYS A 52 7.18 -8.93 -15.23
C CYS A 52 6.57 -7.52 -15.35
N ILE A 53 6.59 -6.91 -16.54
CA ILE A 53 5.97 -5.60 -16.79
C ILE A 53 4.44 -5.65 -16.60
N GLU A 54 3.78 -6.71 -17.09
CA GLU A 54 2.34 -6.89 -16.90
C GLU A 54 1.98 -7.02 -15.41
N ARG A 55 2.82 -7.72 -14.63
CA ARG A 55 2.68 -7.83 -13.17
C ARG A 55 2.85 -6.47 -12.49
N VAL A 56 3.91 -5.72 -12.80
CA VAL A 56 4.13 -4.34 -12.32
C VAL A 56 2.88 -3.48 -12.55
N ALA A 57 2.36 -3.47 -13.77
CA ALA A 57 1.19 -2.66 -14.13
C ALA A 57 -0.11 -3.11 -13.42
N SER A 58 -0.27 -4.41 -13.15
CA SER A 58 -1.43 -4.92 -12.40
C SER A 58 -1.34 -4.60 -10.91
N SER A 59 -0.15 -4.72 -10.33
CA SER A 59 0.11 -4.47 -8.91
C SER A 59 0.05 -2.98 -8.60
N GLU A 60 0.49 -2.10 -9.51
CA GLU A 60 0.36 -0.64 -9.37
C GLU A 60 -1.12 -0.20 -9.32
N ARG A 61 -1.97 -0.79 -10.17
CA ARG A 61 -3.43 -0.59 -10.09
C ARG A 61 -4.03 -1.07 -8.76
N GLU A 62 -3.57 -2.20 -8.22
CA GLU A 62 -4.01 -2.67 -6.89
C GLU A 62 -3.50 -1.74 -5.77
N ALA A 63 -2.25 -1.27 -5.86
CA ALA A 63 -1.65 -0.35 -4.91
C ALA A 63 -2.40 0.98 -4.87
N ASP A 64 -2.73 1.58 -6.02
CA ASP A 64 -3.55 2.81 -6.06
C ASP A 64 -4.94 2.59 -5.43
N ALA A 65 -5.57 1.45 -5.72
CA ALA A 65 -6.86 1.12 -5.11
C ALA A 65 -6.76 0.96 -3.58
N LEU A 66 -5.67 0.39 -3.07
CA LEU A 66 -5.41 0.32 -1.64
C LEU A 66 -5.06 1.68 -1.04
N ARG A 67 -4.28 2.53 -1.72
CA ARG A 67 -3.98 3.90 -1.29
C ARG A 67 -5.27 4.66 -1.01
N ARG A 68 -6.24 4.62 -1.93
CA ARG A 68 -7.55 5.28 -1.75
C ARG A 68 -8.27 4.77 -0.50
N LYS A 69 -8.30 3.45 -0.29
CA LYS A 69 -8.88 2.83 0.91
C LYS A 69 -8.15 3.26 2.19
N VAL A 70 -6.83 3.37 2.17
CA VAL A 70 -6.06 3.87 3.30
C VAL A 70 -6.47 5.30 3.64
N MET A 71 -6.55 6.19 2.65
CA MET A 71 -6.98 7.58 2.87
C MET A 71 -8.38 7.64 3.48
N ASP A 72 -9.30 6.81 3.01
CA ASP A 72 -10.65 6.70 3.56
C ASP A 72 -10.64 6.22 5.02
N GLU A 73 -9.89 5.15 5.35
CA GLU A 73 -9.83 4.62 6.72
C GLU A 73 -9.15 5.59 7.69
N VAL A 74 -8.04 6.22 7.29
CA VAL A 74 -7.29 7.17 8.12
C VAL A 74 -8.08 8.46 8.40
N SER A 75 -9.03 8.81 7.52
CA SER A 75 -9.90 9.99 7.71
C SER A 75 -10.96 9.82 8.83
N LYS A 76 -11.28 8.58 9.25
CA LYS A 76 -12.46 8.26 10.09
C LYS A 76 -12.40 8.70 11.55
N GLY A 77 -11.30 9.27 12.02
CA GLY A 77 -11.29 9.96 13.31
C GLY A 77 -10.66 9.21 14.47
N GLU A 78 -10.38 7.91 14.34
CA GLU A 78 -9.93 7.10 15.49
C GLU A 78 -8.44 7.23 15.81
N LEU A 79 -7.64 7.73 14.86
CA LEU A 79 -6.24 8.04 15.05
C LEU A 79 -6.05 9.44 15.62
N SER A 80 -5.01 9.61 16.44
CA SER A 80 -4.58 10.93 16.88
C SER A 80 -4.25 11.82 15.66
N PRO A 81 -4.39 13.16 15.77
CA PRO A 81 -4.08 14.04 14.66
C PRO A 81 -2.64 13.89 14.12
N VAL A 82 -1.68 13.57 15.00
CA VAL A 82 -0.28 13.35 14.65
C VAL A 82 -0.12 12.04 13.86
N ASP A 83 -0.59 10.92 14.42
CA ASP A 83 -0.48 9.61 13.77
C ASP A 83 -1.18 9.61 12.40
N ARG A 84 -2.31 10.29 12.30
CA ARG A 84 -3.03 10.47 11.03
C ARG A 84 -2.16 11.17 9.99
N ALA A 85 -1.55 12.30 10.35
CA ALA A 85 -0.72 13.07 9.44
C ALA A 85 0.49 12.26 8.98
N ASP A 86 1.18 11.61 9.91
CA ASP A 86 2.37 10.80 9.62
C ASP A 86 2.04 9.62 8.69
N LEU A 87 0.93 8.92 8.94
CA LEU A 87 0.50 7.80 8.10
C LEU A 87 0.03 8.25 6.71
N MET A 88 -0.66 9.39 6.61
CA MET A 88 -1.03 9.97 5.32
C MET A 88 0.21 10.36 4.50
N ASP A 89 1.19 10.99 5.14
CA ASP A 89 2.43 11.41 4.48
C ASP A 89 3.28 10.22 4.06
N LEU A 90 3.37 9.17 4.88
CA LEU A 90 4.03 7.91 4.52
C LEU A 90 3.44 7.33 3.23
N VAL A 91 2.12 7.14 3.21
CA VAL A 91 1.44 6.49 2.08
C VAL A 91 1.56 7.33 0.81
N LYS A 92 1.46 8.66 0.91
CA LYS A 92 1.66 9.56 -0.23
C LYS A 92 3.08 9.47 -0.80
N ARG A 93 4.10 9.46 0.07
CA ARG A 93 5.50 9.45 -0.35
C ARG A 93 5.90 8.15 -1.03
N VAL A 94 5.33 7.03 -0.59
CA VAL A 94 5.61 5.70 -1.16
C VAL A 94 4.91 5.49 -2.51
N ASP A 95 3.77 6.15 -2.72
CA ASP A 95 2.94 6.00 -3.93
C ASP A 95 3.15 7.15 -4.96
N MET A 96 4.04 8.10 -4.68
CA MET A 96 4.49 9.15 -5.61
C MET A 96 5.55 8.62 -6.57
#